data_AF-A0A0V0HA23-F1
#
_entry.id   AF-A0A0V0HA23-F1
#
_cell.length_a   1.000
_cell.length_b   1.000
_cell.length_c   1.000
_cell.angle_alpha   90.00
_cell.angle_beta   90.00
_cell.angle_gamma   90.00
#
_symmetry.space_group_name_H-M   'P 1'
#
loop_
_entity.id
_entity.type
_entity.pdbx_description
1 polymer ?
#
loop_
_entity_poly.entity_id
_entity_poly.type
_entity_poly.pdbx_seq_one_letter_code
_entity_poly.pdbx_strand_id
1 'polypeptide(L)'
;WQCVQNCGACCKLEKGPNFPSAEEIFDDPSDIELFNSLVGSDGWCIHFDKSTRKCSIYADRPYFCRVEPDIFEILYGIETKKFNKEACSCCIDTIKAVYGSTSKELENFNAAIWSST
;
A
#
# COMPACT_ATOMS: atom_id res chain seq x y z
N TRP A 1 -9.87 2.41 9.19
CA TRP A 1 -9.17 1.77 8.07
C TRP A 1 -9.02 0.31 8.39
N GLN A 2 -9.20 -0.57 7.40
CA GLN A 2 -8.91 -1.98 7.53
C GLN A 2 -8.37 -2.51 6.20
N CYS A 3 -7.39 -3.42 6.26
CA CYS A 3 -6.92 -4.14 5.09
C CYS A 3 -7.96 -5.19 4.66
N VAL A 4 -8.30 -5.25 3.38
CA VAL A 4 -9.19 -6.28 2.83
C VAL A 4 -8.41 -7.43 2.21
N GLN A 5 -8.91 -8.64 2.41
CA GLN A 5 -8.33 -9.84 1.83
C GLN A 5 -8.44 -9.82 0.30
N ASN A 6 -7.52 -10.51 -0.37
CA ASN A 6 -7.47 -10.66 -1.82
C ASN A 6 -7.38 -9.33 -2.61
N CYS A 7 -6.90 -8.23 -2.03
CA CYS A 7 -6.63 -7.00 -2.78
C CYS A 7 -5.19 -6.95 -3.29
N GLY A 8 -4.21 -6.77 -2.41
CA GLY A 8 -2.79 -6.74 -2.80
C GLY A 8 -2.34 -5.52 -3.59
N ALA A 9 -3.19 -4.52 -3.85
CA ALA A 9 -2.85 -3.36 -4.68
C ALA A 9 -1.65 -2.56 -4.12
N CYS A 10 -1.47 -2.51 -2.80
CA CYS A 10 -0.31 -1.89 -2.16
C CYS A 10 1.03 -2.56 -2.52
N CYS A 11 1.01 -3.81 -2.99
CA CYS A 11 2.20 -4.52 -3.45
C CYS A 11 2.61 -4.21 -4.89
N LYS A 12 1.82 -3.42 -5.65
CA LYS A 12 2.31 -2.81 -6.90
C LYS A 12 3.15 -1.60 -6.49
N LEU A 13 4.46 -1.76 -6.42
CA LEU A 13 5.37 -0.73 -5.89
C LEU A 13 5.67 0.34 -6.94
N GLU A 14 5.82 -0.06 -8.20
CA GLU A 14 5.99 0.86 -9.31
C GLU A 14 4.63 1.13 -10.00
N LYS A 15 4.07 2.32 -9.76
CA LYS A 15 2.74 2.74 -10.23
C LYS A 15 2.78 3.90 -11.25
N GLY A 16 3.98 4.33 -11.65
CA GLY A 16 4.19 5.44 -12.57
C GLY A 16 4.20 6.83 -11.89
N PRO A 17 4.33 7.91 -12.69
CA PRO A 17 4.72 9.24 -12.22
C PRO A 17 3.65 9.99 -11.40
N ASN A 18 2.43 9.46 -11.33
CA ASN A 18 1.35 10.04 -10.53
C ASN A 18 1.41 9.61 -9.05
N PHE A 19 2.39 8.77 -8.68
CA PHE A 19 2.63 8.32 -7.32
C PHE A 19 4.04 8.75 -6.89
N PRO A 20 4.25 9.03 -5.59
CA PRO A 20 5.57 9.41 -5.10
C PRO A 20 6.62 8.31 -5.35
N SER A 21 7.83 8.72 -5.70
CA SER A 21 9.00 7.82 -5.78
C SER A 21 9.50 7.43 -4.39
N ALA A 22 10.40 6.45 -4.32
CA ALA A 22 11.01 6.05 -3.05
C ALA A 22 11.78 7.22 -2.41
N GLU A 23 12.48 8.00 -3.23
CA GLU A 23 13.25 9.18 -2.83
C GLU A 23 12.37 10.34 -2.33
N GLU A 24 11.08 10.35 -2.70
CA GLU A 24 10.11 11.33 -2.20
C GLU A 24 9.44 10.88 -0.89
N ILE A 25 9.49 9.58 -0.56
CA ILE A 25 8.86 9.00 0.63
C ILE A 25 9.86 8.83 1.78
N PHE A 26 11.10 8.44 1.48
CA PHE A 26 12.08 8.03 2.48
C PHE A 26 13.24 9.02 2.58
N ASP A 27 13.52 9.47 3.80
CA ASP A 27 14.72 10.27 4.11
C ASP A 27 15.97 9.39 4.29
N ASP A 28 15.80 8.12 4.73
CA ASP A 28 16.90 7.18 4.95
C ASP A 28 17.29 6.46 3.65
N PRO A 29 18.54 6.59 3.17
CA PRO A 29 19.00 5.89 1.97
C PRO A 29 18.87 4.37 2.03
N SER A 30 18.95 3.77 3.24
CA SER A 30 18.80 2.33 3.41
C SER A 30 17.36 1.86 3.19
N ASP A 31 16.36 2.69 3.50
CA ASP A 31 14.96 2.41 3.19
C ASP A 31 14.68 2.53 1.69
N ILE A 32 15.30 3.49 1.01
CA ILE A 32 15.25 3.62 -0.45
C ILE A 32 15.83 2.36 -1.10
N GLU A 33 17.02 1.92 -0.66
CA GLU A 33 17.67 0.70 -1.15
C GLU A 33 16.80 -0.54 -0.90
N LEU A 34 16.25 -0.68 0.31
CA LEU A 34 15.37 -1.78 0.66
C LEU A 34 14.10 -1.76 -0.20
N PHE A 35 13.42 -0.62 -0.33
CA PHE A 35 12.23 -0.49 -1.18
C PHE A 35 12.54 -0.90 -2.62
N ASN A 36 13.62 -0.37 -3.20
CA ASN A 36 14.02 -0.66 -4.57
C ASN A 36 14.38 -2.14 -4.78
N SER A 37 15.02 -2.78 -3.79
CA SER A 37 15.32 -4.22 -3.83
C SER A 37 14.06 -5.10 -3.87
N LEU A 38 12.93 -4.58 -3.38
CA LEU A 38 11.66 -5.31 -3.37
C LEU A 38 10.90 -5.16 -4.70
N VAL A 39 11.25 -4.22 -5.57
CA VAL A 39 10.56 -3.98 -6.85
C VAL A 39 11.01 -5.01 -7.90
N GLY A 40 10.10 -5.90 -8.29
CA GLY A 40 10.31 -6.86 -9.37
C GLY A 40 10.27 -6.18 -10.75
N SER A 41 10.72 -6.91 -11.78
CA SER A 41 10.80 -6.39 -13.17
C SER A 41 9.46 -5.97 -13.79
N ASP A 42 8.35 -6.40 -13.20
CA ASP A 42 7.00 -6.03 -13.60
C ASP A 42 6.38 -4.95 -12.68
N GLY A 43 7.20 -4.34 -11.82
CA GLY A 43 6.86 -3.33 -10.86
C GLY A 43 6.10 -3.83 -9.62
N TRP A 44 5.85 -5.14 -9.50
CA TRP A 44 5.25 -5.73 -8.30
C TRP A 44 6.33 -6.10 -7.29
N CYS A 45 5.97 -6.09 -6.00
CA CYS A 45 6.86 -6.59 -4.96
C CYS A 45 7.24 -8.05 -5.23
N ILE A 46 8.53 -8.39 -5.17
CA ILE A 46 9.04 -9.76 -5.40
C ILE A 46 8.47 -10.80 -4.42
N HIS A 47 7.99 -10.35 -3.26
CA HIS A 47 7.36 -11.21 -2.25
C HIS A 47 5.84 -11.30 -2.39
N PHE A 48 5.23 -10.64 -3.38
CA PHE A 48 3.80 -10.73 -3.63
C PHE A 48 3.47 -11.95 -4.48
N ASP A 49 2.81 -12.93 -3.86
CA ASP A 49 2.24 -14.06 -4.56
C ASP A 49 0.94 -13.63 -5.25
N LYS A 50 0.98 -13.54 -6.59
CA LYS A 50 -0.16 -13.13 -7.41
C LYS A 50 -1.32 -14.13 -7.41
N SER A 51 -1.05 -15.41 -7.13
CA SER A 51 -2.07 -16.45 -7.10
C SER A 51 -2.92 -16.37 -5.82
N THR A 52 -2.24 -16.24 -4.67
CA THR A 52 -2.89 -16.16 -3.36
C THR A 52 -3.21 -14.73 -2.93
N ARG A 53 -2.63 -13.73 -3.62
CA ARG A 53 -2.66 -12.30 -3.30
C ARG A 53 -2.15 -12.00 -1.89
N LYS A 54 -1.12 -12.72 -1.45
CA LYS A 54 -0.50 -12.60 -0.13
C LYS A 54 0.98 -12.27 -0.26
N CYS A 55 1.54 -11.70 0.79
CA CYS A 55 2.98 -11.50 0.89
C CYS A 55 3.61 -12.74 1.54
N SER A 56 4.64 -13.29 0.92
CA SER A 56 5.35 -14.46 1.41
C SER A 56 6.15 -14.22 2.69
N ILE A 57 6.48 -12.96 2.99
CA ILE A 57 7.21 -12.52 4.19
C ILE A 57 6.33 -11.68 5.11
N TYR A 58 5.03 -12.00 5.25
CA TYR A 58 4.06 -11.15 5.95
C TYR A 58 4.51 -10.74 7.38
N ALA A 59 5.10 -11.68 8.12
CA ALA A 59 5.62 -11.42 9.47
C ALA A 59 6.81 -10.44 9.45
N ASP A 60 7.70 -10.61 8.47
CA ASP A 60 8.97 -9.89 8.34
C ASP A 60 8.89 -8.68 7.38
N ARG A 61 7.68 -8.21 7.07
CA ARG A 61 7.48 -7.04 6.22
C ARG A 61 8.26 -5.84 6.78
N PRO A 62 8.95 -5.07 5.91
CA PRO A 62 9.49 -3.77 6.28
C PRO A 62 8.42 -2.88 6.91
N TYR A 63 8.83 -1.98 7.80
CA TYR A 63 7.89 -1.14 8.54
C TYR A 63 7.01 -0.29 7.58
N PHE A 64 7.60 0.24 6.50
CA PHE A 64 6.88 1.04 5.50
C PHE A 64 5.86 0.24 4.68
N CYS A 65 5.90 -1.10 4.74
CA CYS A 65 4.86 -1.95 4.16
C CYS A 65 3.66 -2.15 5.11
N ARG A 66 3.71 -1.61 6.33
CA ARG A 66 2.63 -1.68 7.33
C ARG A 66 1.82 -0.39 7.28
N VAL A 67 0.51 -0.57 7.19
CA VAL A 67 -0.43 0.56 7.21
C VAL A 67 -0.89 0.74 8.65
N GLU A 68 -0.03 1.41 9.42
CA GLU A 68 -0.19 1.66 10.85
C GLU A 68 -0.08 3.17 11.12
N PRO A 69 -0.76 3.70 12.16
CA PRO A 69 -0.85 5.15 12.39
C PRO A 69 0.50 5.84 12.59
N ASP A 70 1.39 5.22 13.36
CA ASP A 70 2.73 5.71 13.65
C ASP A 70 3.61 5.74 12.39
N ILE A 71 3.51 4.73 11.54
CA ILE A 71 4.23 4.71 10.26
C ILE A 71 3.76 5.83 9.33
N PHE A 72 2.46 6.11 9.29
CA PHE A 72 1.92 7.22 8.50
C PHE A 72 2.32 8.59 9.06
N GLU A 73 2.47 8.71 10.36
CA GLU A 73 2.99 9.92 11.00
C GLU A 73 4.46 10.14 10.65
N ILE A 74 5.28 9.08 10.69
CA ILE A 74 6.71 9.12 10.34
C ILE A 74 6.92 9.46 8.86
N LEU A 75 6.27 8.73 7.95
CA LEU A 75 6.54 8.83 6.51
C LEU A 75 5.84 10.01 5.83
N TYR A 76 4.70 10.46 6.37
CA TYR A 76 3.84 11.42 5.69
C TYR A 76 3.42 12.61 6.57
N GLY A 77 3.83 12.66 7.84
CA GLY A 77 3.39 13.69 8.78
C GLY A 77 1.88 13.65 9.07
N ILE A 78 1.23 12.51 8.82
CA ILE A 78 -0.22 12.37 9.01
C ILE A 78 -0.51 12.07 10.48
N GLU A 79 -1.12 13.03 11.18
CA GLU A 79 -1.55 12.85 12.56
C GLU A 79 -2.44 11.60 12.72
N THR A 80 -2.24 10.84 13.80
CA THR A 80 -3.03 9.64 14.14
C THR A 80 -4.55 9.84 14.03
N LYS A 81 -5.08 11.02 14.37
CA LYS A 81 -6.53 11.34 14.26
C LYS A 81 -7.04 11.38 12.82
N LYS A 82 -6.16 11.63 11.84
CA LYS A 82 -6.46 11.68 10.39
C LYS A 82 -6.13 10.35 9.70
N PHE A 83 -5.33 9.48 10.32
CA PHE A 83 -4.86 8.20 9.76
C PHE A 83 -5.94 7.42 9.01
N ASN A 84 -7.08 7.16 9.65
CA ASN A 84 -8.13 6.34 9.06
C ASN A 84 -8.66 6.91 7.73
N LYS A 85 -8.80 8.23 7.63
CA LYS A 85 -9.29 8.90 6.42
C LYS A 85 -8.24 8.82 5.32
N GLU A 86 -7.00 9.19 5.64
CA GLU A 86 -5.91 9.26 4.65
C GLU A 86 -5.51 7.86 4.17
N ALA A 87 -5.36 6.88 5.06
CA ALA A 87 -5.05 5.50 4.70
C ALA A 87 -6.14 4.88 3.81
N CYS A 88 -7.43 5.18 4.06
CA CYS A 88 -8.52 4.76 3.17
C CYS A 88 -8.41 5.44 1.79
N SER A 89 -8.11 6.73 1.72
CA SER A 89 -7.90 7.45 0.46
C SER A 89 -6.75 6.85 -0.36
N CYS A 90 -5.58 6.65 0.27
CA CYS A 90 -4.42 6.04 -0.37
C CYS A 90 -4.73 4.64 -0.91
N CYS A 91 -5.50 3.84 -0.17
CA CYS A 91 -5.95 2.52 -0.62
C CYS A 91 -6.88 2.62 -1.83
N ILE A 92 -7.86 3.53 -1.82
CA ILE A 92 -8.78 3.75 -2.94
C ILE A 92 -8.01 4.14 -4.20
N ASP A 93 -7.10 5.11 -4.10
CA ASP A 93 -6.35 5.62 -5.25
C ASP A 93 -5.39 4.54 -5.80
N THR A 94 -4.73 3.80 -4.92
CA THR A 94 -3.89 2.68 -5.32
C THR A 94 -4.70 1.57 -6.00
N ILE A 95 -5.86 1.18 -5.46
CA ILE A 95 -6.71 0.15 -6.06
C ILE A 95 -7.18 0.60 -7.45
N LYS A 96 -7.61 1.85 -7.60
CA LYS A 96 -8.04 2.41 -8.90
C LYS A 96 -6.91 2.38 -9.92
N ALA A 97 -5.69 2.75 -9.53
CA ALA A 97 -4.55 2.73 -10.44
C ALA A 97 -4.14 1.32 -10.87
N VAL A 98 -4.26 0.34 -9.98
CA VAL A 98 -3.81 -1.04 -10.24
C VAL A 98 -4.87 -1.88 -10.95
N TYR A 99 -6.11 -1.80 -10.50
CA TYR A 99 -7.21 -2.68 -10.96
C TYR A 99 -8.32 -1.94 -11.70
N GLY A 100 -8.37 -0.61 -11.62
CA GLY A 100 -9.40 0.22 -12.23
C GLY A 100 -10.53 0.62 -11.28
N SER A 101 -11.27 1.67 -11.67
CA SER A 101 -12.36 2.27 -10.88
C SER A 101 -13.63 1.43 -10.76
N THR A 102 -13.75 0.37 -11.58
CA THR A 102 -14.90 -0.56 -11.56
C THR A 102 -14.46 -1.97 -11.14
N SER A 103 -13.35 -2.07 -10.41
CA SER A 103 -12.74 -3.34 -10.01
C SER A 103 -13.46 -3.97 -8.82
N LYS A 104 -13.40 -5.30 -8.72
CA LYS A 104 -13.99 -6.03 -7.60
C LYS A 104 -13.26 -5.72 -6.28
N GLU A 105 -11.97 -5.45 -6.37
CA GLU A 105 -11.12 -5.05 -5.26
C GLU A 105 -11.59 -3.72 -4.66
N LEU A 106 -11.96 -2.74 -5.50
CA LEU A 106 -12.48 -1.46 -5.02
C LEU A 106 -13.87 -1.61 -4.39
N GLU A 107 -14.75 -2.38 -5.03
CA GLU A 107 -16.07 -2.69 -4.47
C GLU A 107 -15.95 -3.33 -3.07
N ASN A 108 -15.09 -4.36 -2.95
CA ASN A 108 -14.88 -5.06 -1.69
C ASN A 108 -14.28 -4.14 -0.61
N PHE A 109 -13.32 -3.29 -0.99
CA PHE A 109 -12.74 -2.32 -0.07
C PHE A 109 -13.78 -1.32 0.43
N ASN A 110 -14.56 -0.72 -0.48
CA ASN A 110 -15.62 0.23 -0.15
C ASN A 110 -16.69 -0.42 0.75
N ALA A 111 -17.10 -1.65 0.44
CA ALA A 111 -18.03 -2.40 1.27
C ALA A 111 -17.50 -2.58 2.70
N ALA A 112 -16.23 -2.94 2.87
CA ALA A 112 -15.63 -3.14 4.20
C ALA A 112 -15.53 -1.83 5.02
N ILE A 113 -15.19 -0.70 4.39
CA ILE A 113 -15.06 0.57 5.11
C ILE A 113 -16.42 1.24 5.39
N TRP A 114 -17.47 0.94 4.61
CA TRP A 114 -18.82 1.49 4.81
C TRP A 114 -19.75 0.59 5.62
N SER A 115 -19.54 -0.74 5.62
CA SER A 115 -20.25 -1.66 6.52
C SER A 115 -19.84 -1.52 7.99
N SER A 116 -18.88 -0.64 8.27
CA SER A 116 -18.41 -0.31 9.62
C SER A 116 -19.13 0.92 10.21
N THR A 117 -20.28 1.29 9.64
CA THR A 117 -21.16 2.38 10.10
C THR A 117 -22.44 1.82 10.68
#